data_AF-A0A4R2NRE4-F1
#
_entry.id   AF-A0A4R2NRE4-F1
#
_cell.length_a   1.000
_cell.length_b   1.000
_cell.length_c   1.000
_cell.angle_alpha   90.00
_cell.angle_beta   90.00
_cell.angle_gamma   90.00
#
_symmetry.space_group_name_H-M   'P 1'
#
loop_
_entity.id
_entity.type
_entity.pdbx_description
1 polymer ?
#
loop_
_entity_poly.entity_id
_entity_poly.type
_entity_poly.pdbx_seq_one_letter_code
_entity_poly.pdbx_strand_id
1 'polypeptide(L)'
;MYTASEAEDKWRLPEGSVRQSCNRGKLKDHIGEHVKRSGKVWLVTDYVMNELFGKPKEELQMRTWNREGYKVKEKEFDHDLHAFDVIKAEDVISTITPATIEDMEQIITDLNNGEGVDGWEDGRGNTISI
;
A
#
# COMPACT_ATOMS: atom_id res chain seq x y z
N MET A 1 18.61 -9.69 1.36
CA MET A 1 19.23 -8.35 1.22
C MET A 1 18.75 -7.77 -0.09
N TYR A 2 18.41 -6.48 -0.08
CA TYR A 2 17.96 -5.69 -1.22
C TYR A 2 19.04 -4.68 -1.56
N THR A 3 19.18 -4.33 -2.83
CA THR A 3 19.96 -3.15 -3.22
C THR A 3 19.27 -1.89 -2.71
N ALA A 4 20.02 -0.78 -2.57
CA ALA A 4 19.44 0.49 -2.14
C ALA A 4 18.25 0.91 -3.02
N SER A 5 18.34 0.71 -4.34
CA SER A 5 17.24 1.02 -5.26
C SER A 5 16.05 0.10 -5.07
N GLU A 6 16.26 -1.22 -4.95
CA GLU A 6 15.16 -2.16 -4.65
C GLU A 6 14.48 -1.86 -3.31
N ALA A 7 15.26 -1.43 -2.31
CA ALA A 7 14.73 -1.02 -1.02
C ALA A 7 13.99 0.33 -1.10
N GLU A 8 14.42 1.26 -1.94
CA GLU A 8 13.71 2.52 -2.19
C GLU A 8 12.34 2.23 -2.81
N ASP A 9 12.28 1.37 -3.82
CA ASP A 9 11.01 0.98 -4.45
C ASP A 9 10.09 0.27 -3.46
N LYS A 10 10.63 -0.74 -2.76
CA LYS A 10 9.85 -1.60 -1.85
C LYS A 10 9.31 -0.86 -0.61
N TRP A 11 10.00 0.16 -0.12
CA TRP A 11 9.54 1.01 0.98
C TRP A 11 8.91 2.34 0.50
N ARG A 12 8.77 2.54 -0.82
CA ARG A 12 8.38 3.81 -1.47
C ARG A 12 9.12 5.02 -0.89
N LEU A 13 10.43 4.89 -0.73
CA LEU A 13 11.30 5.97 -0.28
C LEU A 13 11.78 6.79 -1.49
N PRO A 14 12.10 8.08 -1.32
CA PRO A 14 12.65 8.89 -2.40
C PRO A 14 13.92 8.29 -2.99
N GLU A 15 14.11 8.43 -4.29
CA GLU A 15 15.30 7.92 -5.00
C GLU A 15 16.60 8.46 -4.37
N GLY A 16 17.55 7.58 -4.13
CA GLY A 16 18.84 7.88 -3.51
C GLY A 16 18.79 8.12 -2.00
N SER A 17 17.61 8.09 -1.36
CA SER A 17 17.48 8.30 0.08
C SER A 17 18.11 7.18 0.91
N VAL A 18 17.99 5.91 0.48
CA VAL A 18 18.59 4.76 1.18
C VAL A 18 20.10 4.82 1.02
N ARG A 19 20.59 5.10 -0.19
CA ARG A 19 22.03 5.32 -0.42
C ARG A 19 22.58 6.45 0.43
N GLN A 20 21.86 7.57 0.52
CA GLN A 20 22.26 8.69 1.38
C GLN A 20 22.30 8.26 2.85
N SER A 21 21.30 7.49 3.30
CA SER A 21 21.23 7.00 4.67
C SER A 21 22.40 6.06 5.00
N CYS A 22 22.85 5.21 4.06
CA CYS A 22 24.06 4.39 4.26
C CYS A 22 25.33 5.23 4.44
N ASN A 23 25.44 6.40 3.80
CA ASN A 23 26.64 7.24 3.89
C ASN A 23 26.65 8.17 5.10
N ARG A 24 25.48 8.77 5.42
CA ARG A 24 25.37 9.86 6.41
C ARG A 24 24.14 9.81 7.31
N GLY A 25 23.30 8.79 7.18
CA GLY A 25 22.06 8.67 7.94
C GLY A 25 22.05 7.45 8.86
N LYS A 26 20.83 7.02 9.21
CA LYS A 26 20.56 6.00 10.23
C LYS A 26 21.14 4.63 9.89
N LEU A 27 21.33 4.32 8.61
CA LEU A 27 21.87 3.02 8.16
C LEU A 27 23.38 2.90 8.34
N LYS A 28 24.08 4.01 8.61
CA LYS A 28 25.55 4.02 8.76
C LYS A 28 26.04 3.15 9.92
N ASP A 29 25.30 3.12 11.01
CA ASP A 29 25.69 2.41 12.24
C ASP A 29 25.49 0.89 12.13
N HIS A 30 24.84 0.43 11.07
CA HIS A 30 24.58 -0.99 10.80
C HIS A 30 25.47 -1.57 9.68
N ILE A 31 26.50 -0.83 9.25
CA ILE A 31 27.46 -1.30 8.24
C ILE A 31 28.30 -2.46 8.78
N GLY A 32 28.35 -3.55 8.04
CA GLY A 32 29.10 -4.76 8.37
C GLY A 32 28.21 -5.93 8.81
N GLU A 33 27.01 -5.63 9.31
CA GLU A 33 26.04 -6.63 9.78
C GLU A 33 24.80 -6.65 8.87
N HIS A 34 24.01 -5.58 8.89
CA HIS A 34 22.76 -5.46 8.12
C HIS A 34 22.88 -4.60 6.86
N VAL A 35 23.96 -3.83 6.76
CA VAL A 35 24.28 -3.00 5.59
C VAL A 35 25.65 -3.40 5.04
N LYS A 36 25.73 -3.68 3.75
CA LYS A 36 26.96 -4.08 3.07
C LYS A 36 27.15 -3.30 1.78
N ARG A 37 28.40 -3.01 1.43
CA ARG A 37 28.75 -2.45 0.13
C ARG A 37 29.32 -3.54 -0.79
N SER A 38 28.73 -3.69 -1.97
CA SER A 38 29.23 -4.55 -3.06
C SER A 38 29.60 -3.67 -4.25
N GLY A 39 30.89 -3.32 -4.38
CA GLY A 39 31.37 -2.38 -5.39
C GLY A 39 30.73 -1.00 -5.29
N LYS A 40 29.92 -0.63 -6.28
CA LYS A 40 29.17 0.65 -6.34
C LYS A 40 27.77 0.57 -5.72
N VAL A 41 27.33 -0.62 -5.32
CA VAL A 41 25.97 -0.89 -4.85
C VAL A 41 25.97 -1.06 -3.33
N TRP A 42 24.97 -0.47 -2.68
CA TRP A 42 24.66 -0.72 -1.27
C TRP A 42 23.60 -1.79 -1.16
N LEU A 43 23.80 -2.74 -0.25
CA LEU A 43 22.90 -3.83 0.08
C LEU A 43 22.42 -3.65 1.53
N VAL A 44 21.12 -3.77 1.74
CA VAL A 44 20.46 -3.60 3.05
C VAL A 44 19.57 -4.81 3.32
N THR A 45 19.40 -5.20 4.58
CA THR A 45 18.41 -6.22 4.97
C THR A 45 17.02 -5.59 5.14
N ASP A 46 15.98 -6.38 4.96
CA ASP A 46 14.62 -6.04 5.36
C ASP A 46 14.52 -5.74 6.86
N TYR A 47 15.27 -6.47 7.70
CA TYR A 47 15.28 -6.24 9.14
C TYR A 47 15.58 -4.77 9.50
N VAL A 48 16.72 -4.25 9.04
CA VAL A 48 17.13 -2.86 9.37
C VAL A 48 16.28 -1.82 8.65
N MET A 49 15.78 -2.15 7.45
CA MET A 49 14.83 -1.29 6.75
C MET A 49 13.50 -1.19 7.50
N ASN A 50 12.99 -2.30 8.01
CA ASN A 50 11.76 -2.34 8.81
C ASN A 50 11.89 -1.59 10.13
N GLU A 51 13.02 -1.77 10.80
CA GLU A 51 13.31 -1.09 12.06
C GLU A 51 13.41 0.44 11.88
N LEU A 52 14.09 0.91 10.84
CA LEU A 52 14.40 2.33 10.68
C LEU A 52 13.40 3.13 9.82
N PHE A 53 12.74 2.46 8.87
CA PHE A 53 11.84 3.05 7.89
C PHE A 53 10.41 2.51 7.96
N GLY A 54 10.14 1.54 8.84
CA GLY A 54 8.83 0.89 8.96
C GLY A 54 8.65 -0.25 7.95
N LYS A 55 7.49 -0.91 7.98
CA LYS A 55 7.22 -2.05 7.08
C LYS A 55 7.28 -1.64 5.60
N PRO A 56 7.66 -2.56 4.70
CA PRO A 56 7.69 -2.25 3.28
C PRO A 56 6.27 -1.95 2.81
N LYS A 57 6.11 -0.90 2.00
CA LYS A 57 4.82 -0.48 1.42
C LYS A 57 4.41 -1.34 0.21
N GLU A 58 4.94 -2.55 0.15
CA GLU A 58 4.68 -3.54 -0.89
C GLU A 58 3.28 -4.15 -0.76
N GLU A 59 2.61 -3.98 0.40
CA GLU A 59 1.22 -4.37 0.60
C GLU A 59 0.19 -3.38 0.02
N LEU A 60 0.60 -2.24 -0.51
CA LEU A 60 -0.28 -1.29 -1.21
C LEU A 60 -0.37 -1.57 -2.72
N GLN A 61 -0.43 -2.84 -3.12
CA GLN A 61 -1.08 -3.11 -4.41
C GLN A 61 -2.56 -2.88 -4.20
N MET A 62 -3.02 -1.69 -4.58
CA MET A 62 -4.44 -1.34 -4.63
C MET A 62 -5.20 -2.48 -5.27
N ARG A 63 -6.01 -3.15 -4.45
CA ARG A 63 -6.71 -4.36 -4.83
C ARG A 63 -7.80 -4.00 -5.82
N THR A 64 -8.04 -4.93 -6.75
CA THR A 64 -9.16 -4.83 -7.69
C THR A 64 -9.97 -6.10 -7.59
N TRP A 65 -11.24 -5.97 -7.22
CA TRP A 65 -12.19 -7.07 -7.16
C TRP A 65 -13.07 -7.01 -8.40
N ASN A 66 -13.02 -8.05 -9.23
CA ASN A 66 -13.90 -8.15 -10.39
C ASN A 66 -15.11 -9.01 -10.03
N ARG A 67 -16.30 -8.52 -10.36
CA ARG A 67 -17.58 -9.19 -10.15
C ARG A 67 -18.33 -9.30 -11.49
N GLU A 68 -19.36 -10.12 -11.53
CA GLU A 68 -20.22 -10.20 -12.71
C GLU A 68 -21.00 -8.88 -12.87
N GLY A 69 -20.57 -8.04 -13.81
CA GLY A 69 -21.24 -6.79 -14.17
C GLY A 69 -20.62 -5.51 -13.59
N TYR A 70 -19.68 -5.60 -12.64
CA TYR A 70 -18.98 -4.43 -12.08
C TYR A 70 -17.61 -4.82 -11.51
N LYS A 71 -16.77 -3.84 -11.20
CA LYS A 71 -15.49 -4.02 -10.52
C LYS A 71 -15.32 -3.00 -9.42
N VAL A 72 -14.64 -3.38 -8.35
CA VAL A 72 -14.29 -2.50 -7.24
C VAL A 72 -12.78 -2.28 -7.28
N LYS A 73 -12.33 -1.03 -7.27
CA LYS A 73 -10.91 -0.67 -7.28
C LYS A 73 -10.57 0.15 -6.05
N GLU A 74 -9.62 -0.35 -5.27
CA GLU A 74 -9.06 0.38 -4.14
C GLU A 74 -8.24 1.59 -4.62
N LYS A 75 -8.30 2.69 -3.88
CA LYS A 75 -7.52 3.90 -4.12
C LYS A 75 -7.08 4.54 -2.81
N GLU A 76 -5.95 5.23 -2.84
CA GLU A 76 -5.42 5.98 -1.70
C GLU A 76 -6.41 7.08 -1.30
N PHE A 77 -6.72 7.22 0.00
CA PHE A 77 -7.67 8.19 0.51
C PHE A 77 -7.32 8.64 1.93
N ASP A 78 -6.69 9.80 2.08
CA ASP A 78 -6.32 10.40 3.38
C ASP A 78 -5.41 9.54 4.28
N HIS A 79 -4.12 9.84 4.25
CA HIS A 79 -3.09 9.15 5.03
C HIS A 79 -3.09 7.62 4.85
N ASP A 80 -3.52 6.87 5.86
CA ASP A 80 -3.55 5.40 5.89
C ASP A 80 -4.92 4.83 5.49
N LEU A 81 -5.93 5.68 5.27
CA LEU A 81 -7.24 5.25 4.78
C LEU A 81 -7.20 5.06 3.25
N HIS A 82 -8.06 4.17 2.76
CA HIS A 82 -8.28 3.95 1.34
C HIS A 82 -9.77 4.05 1.02
N ALA A 83 -10.09 4.44 -0.20
CA ALA A 83 -11.45 4.45 -0.73
C ALA A 83 -11.59 3.37 -1.81
N PHE A 84 -12.83 3.00 -2.14
CA PHE A 84 -13.11 1.94 -3.09
C PHE A 84 -14.07 2.44 -4.18
N ASP A 85 -13.58 2.56 -5.41
CA ASP A 85 -14.40 2.96 -6.55
C ASP A 85 -15.14 1.75 -7.11
N VAL A 86 -16.46 1.82 -7.12
CA VAL A 86 -17.35 0.84 -7.75
C VAL A 86 -17.58 1.29 -9.19
N ILE A 87 -17.11 0.49 -10.15
CA ILE A 87 -17.11 0.80 -11.57
C ILE A 87 -18.02 -0.19 -12.30
N LYS A 88 -19.05 0.32 -12.97
CA LYS A 88 -19.99 -0.45 -13.80
C LYS A 88 -19.96 0.13 -15.21
N ALA A 89 -19.86 -0.72 -16.23
CA ALA A 89 -19.80 -0.27 -17.64
C ALA A 89 -18.75 0.83 -17.92
N GLU A 90 -17.58 0.76 -17.26
CA GLU A 90 -16.48 1.74 -17.32
C GLU A 90 -16.72 3.08 -16.59
N ASP A 91 -17.92 3.32 -16.05
CA ASP A 91 -18.25 4.49 -15.25
C ASP A 91 -18.19 4.21 -13.74
N VAL A 92 -17.67 5.18 -12.97
CA VAL A 92 -17.69 5.11 -11.49
C VAL A 92 -19.10 5.45 -11.03
N ILE A 93 -19.84 4.44 -10.54
CA ILE A 93 -21.21 4.62 -10.06
C ILE A 93 -21.25 5.09 -8.60
N SER A 94 -20.27 4.68 -7.79
CA SER A 94 -20.15 5.06 -6.40
C SER A 94 -18.71 4.91 -5.90
N THR A 95 -18.37 5.62 -4.83
CA THR A 95 -17.08 5.52 -4.14
C THR A 95 -17.34 5.27 -2.67
N ILE A 96 -16.95 4.09 -2.17
CA ILE A 96 -17.02 3.76 -0.76
C ILE A 96 -15.90 4.47 -0.03
N THR A 97 -16.25 5.31 0.94
CA THR A 97 -15.32 6.05 1.78
C THR A 97 -15.44 5.57 3.23
N PRO A 98 -14.57 4.66 3.70
CA PRO A 98 -14.58 4.22 5.09
C PRO A 98 -14.26 5.39 6.03
N ALA A 99 -14.93 5.43 7.18
CA ALA A 99 -14.69 6.44 8.20
C ALA A 99 -13.48 6.11 9.09
N THR A 100 -13.16 4.81 9.23
CA THR A 100 -12.07 4.31 10.08
C THR A 100 -11.27 3.20 9.39
N ILE A 101 -10.07 2.91 9.93
CA ILE A 101 -9.21 1.82 9.46
C ILE A 101 -9.93 0.47 9.64
N GLU A 102 -10.70 0.30 10.73
CA GLU A 102 -11.47 -0.91 10.99
C GLU A 102 -12.57 -1.11 9.91
N ASP A 103 -13.28 -0.05 9.52
CA ASP A 103 -14.28 -0.12 8.45
C ASP A 103 -13.63 -0.51 7.11
N MET A 104 -12.45 0.04 6.83
CA MET A 104 -11.68 -0.30 5.63
C MET A 104 -11.29 -1.78 5.60
N GLU A 105 -10.80 -2.32 6.71
CA GLU A 105 -10.44 -3.74 6.83
C GLU A 105 -11.64 -4.67 6.68
N GLN A 106 -12.80 -4.26 7.22
CA GLN A 106 -14.06 -4.99 7.08
C GLN A 106 -14.52 -5.05 5.61
N ILE A 107 -14.54 -3.90 4.93
CA ILE A 107 -14.85 -3.82 3.48
C ILE A 107 -13.96 -4.75 2.67
N ILE A 108 -12.65 -4.71 2.93
CA ILE A 108 -11.67 -5.57 2.26
C ILE A 108 -11.96 -7.05 2.52
N THR A 109 -12.30 -7.39 3.76
CA THR A 109 -12.65 -8.76 4.16
C THR A 109 -13.89 -9.27 3.44
N ASP A 110 -14.95 -8.47 3.39
CA ASP A 110 -16.21 -8.82 2.74
C ASP A 110 -16.03 -8.97 1.22
N LEU A 111 -15.26 -8.06 0.60
CA LEU A 111 -14.87 -8.17 -0.80
C LEU A 111 -14.01 -9.41 -1.06
N ASN A 112 -13.11 -9.78 -0.16
CA ASN A 112 -12.31 -11.01 -0.29
C ASN A 112 -13.16 -12.27 -0.13
N ASN A 113 -14.19 -12.24 0.72
CA ASN A 113 -15.12 -13.35 0.92
C ASN A 113 -16.07 -13.56 -0.27
N GLY A 114 -16.11 -12.62 -1.21
CA GLY A 114 -16.99 -12.71 -2.37
C GLY A 114 -18.28 -11.91 -2.24
N GLU A 115 -18.46 -11.13 -1.18
CA GLU A 115 -19.66 -10.31 -1.02
C GLU A 115 -19.75 -9.24 -2.10
N GLY A 116 -20.99 -8.91 -2.45
CA GLY A 116 -21.31 -7.84 -3.38
C GLY A 116 -21.55 -6.53 -2.63
N VAL A 117 -21.23 -5.42 -3.27
CA VAL A 117 -21.40 -4.07 -2.68
C VAL A 117 -22.79 -3.49 -2.86
N ASP A 118 -23.72 -4.27 -3.45
CA ASP A 118 -25.10 -3.82 -3.69
C ASP A 118 -25.83 -3.70 -2.35
N GLY A 119 -26.40 -2.54 -2.07
CA GLY A 119 -27.02 -2.23 -0.77
C GLY A 119 -26.06 -1.70 0.30
N TRP A 120 -24.76 -1.57 0.02
CA TRP A 120 -23.80 -1.03 1.00
C TRP A 120 -23.88 0.51 1.08
N GLU A 121 -23.50 1.07 2.24
CA GLU A 121 -23.37 2.52 2.41
C GLU A 121 -22.02 3.02 1.88
N ASP A 122 -22.03 4.08 1.06
CA ASP A 122 -20.83 4.67 0.45
C ASP A 122 -19.99 5.54 1.41
N GLY A 123 -20.37 5.62 2.68
CA GLY A 123 -19.76 6.50 3.69
C GLY A 123 -20.11 7.98 3.53
N ARG A 124 -20.99 8.32 2.58
CA ARG A 124 -21.61 9.65 2.41
C ARG A 124 -23.11 9.63 2.67
N GLY A 125 -23.62 8.53 3.21
CA GLY A 125 -25.04 8.30 3.48
C GLY A 125 -25.85 7.87 2.25
N ASN A 126 -25.21 7.47 1.14
CA ASN A 126 -25.91 6.90 -0.01
C ASN A 126 -25.76 5.37 -0.04
N THR A 127 -26.84 4.71 -0.44
CA THR A 127 -26.83 3.26 -0.69
C THR A 127 -26.37 2.99 -2.12
N ILE A 128 -25.40 2.10 -2.28
CA ILE A 128 -24.93 1.65 -3.58
C ILE A 128 -26.01 0.79 -4.23
N SER A 129 -26.30 1.06 -5.50
CA SER A 129 -27.19 0.23 -6.31
C SER A 129 -26.47 -0.09 -7.62
N ILE A 130 -26.33 -1.38 -7.92
CA ILE A 130 -25.51 -1.86 -9.03
C ILE A 130 -26.35 -2.09 -10.28
#